data_AF-A0A7S4W861-F1
#
_entry.id   AF-A0A7S4W861-F1
#
_cell.length_a   1.000
_cell.length_b   1.000
_cell.length_c   1.000
_cell.angle_alpha   90.00
_cell.angle_beta   90.00
_cell.angle_gamma   90.00
#
_symmetry.space_group_name_H-M   'P 1'
#
loop_
_entity.id
_entity.type
_entity.pdbx_description
1 polymer ?
#
loop_
_entity_poly.entity_id
_entity_poly.type
_entity_poly.pdbx_seq_one_letter_code
_entity_poly.pdbx_strand_id
1 'polypeptide(L)'
;GDCEYRGRCTVHLDAFHWVKRDSYLPQGSQGLKAVTKYKLGYDPVEVDPEDMVRFAMEKPAYMAQYSVSDAVATFYLYEKYVHMFIFSLATIIPMNPEDVLRKGSGTLCETLLMVQATQKAIICPNKQVEPHAKFHNGHLIASETYIGGKVECLETGVYRSDVEYKFDVTPSAFQ
;
A
#
# COMPACT_ATOMS: atom_id res chain seq x y z
N GLY A 1 -4.77 -17.84 10.14
CA GLY A 1 -4.90 -18.34 8.76
C GLY A 1 -5.98 -17.53 8.13
N ASP A 2 -5.61 -16.52 7.34
CA ASP A 2 -6.56 -15.56 6.79
C ASP A 2 -7.49 -16.26 5.80
N CYS A 3 -8.76 -16.37 6.18
CA CYS A 3 -9.79 -16.93 5.33
C CYS A 3 -10.29 -15.81 4.41
N GLU A 4 -9.76 -15.77 3.19
CA GLU A 4 -10.28 -14.88 2.15
C GLU A 4 -11.68 -15.34 1.72
N TYR A 5 -12.68 -14.46 1.83
CA TYR A 5 -14.00 -14.73 1.26
C TYR A 5 -14.00 -14.39 -0.23
N ARG A 6 -14.39 -15.35 -1.07
CA ARG A 6 -14.43 -15.22 -2.54
C ARG A 6 -15.75 -15.72 -3.10
N GLY A 7 -16.26 -15.05 -4.13
CA GLY A 7 -17.48 -15.44 -4.85
C GLY A 7 -17.17 -16.05 -6.22
N ARG A 8 -18.05 -16.93 -6.72
CA ARG A 8 -17.93 -17.44 -8.11
C ARG A 8 -18.41 -16.45 -9.15
N CYS A 9 -19.51 -15.74 -8.84
CA CYS A 9 -20.17 -14.80 -9.76
C CYS A 9 -20.00 -13.34 -9.35
N THR A 10 -19.36 -13.08 -8.20
CA THR A 10 -19.18 -11.74 -7.62
C THR A 10 -17.75 -11.62 -7.10
N VAL A 11 -17.13 -10.48 -7.42
CA VAL A 11 -15.77 -10.14 -7.01
C VAL A 11 -15.82 -9.47 -5.63
N HIS A 12 -15.15 -10.05 -4.65
CA HIS A 12 -14.95 -9.43 -3.35
C HIS A 12 -13.72 -8.52 -3.38
N LEU A 13 -13.96 -7.21 -3.39
CA LEU A 13 -12.91 -6.19 -3.43
C LEU A 13 -12.76 -5.55 -2.05
N ASP A 14 -11.90 -6.14 -1.23
CA ASP A 14 -11.54 -5.60 0.08
C ASP A 14 -10.60 -4.38 -0.08
N ALA A 15 -11.16 -3.19 0.10
CA ALA A 15 -10.44 -1.92 0.00
C ALA A 15 -9.22 -1.85 0.94
N PHE A 16 -9.18 -2.61 2.03
CA PHE A 16 -8.05 -2.60 2.95
C PHE A 16 -6.77 -3.17 2.33
N HIS A 17 -6.88 -4.12 1.40
CA HIS A 17 -5.73 -4.63 0.64
C HIS A 17 -5.10 -3.53 -0.22
N TRP A 18 -5.95 -2.73 -0.88
CA TRP A 18 -5.51 -1.54 -1.62
C TRP A 18 -4.91 -0.49 -0.69
N VAL A 19 -5.50 -0.26 0.49
CA VAL A 19 -4.95 0.68 1.48
C VAL A 19 -3.53 0.29 1.87
N LYS A 20 -3.29 -0.99 2.19
CA LYS A 20 -1.96 -1.46 2.59
C LYS A 20 -0.93 -1.39 1.48
N ARG A 21 -1.31 -1.75 0.25
CA ARG A 21 -0.36 -1.93 -0.86
C ARG A 21 -0.14 -0.65 -1.67
N ASP A 22 -1.22 0.07 -1.98
CA ASP A 22 -1.23 1.07 -3.06
C ASP A 22 -1.61 2.48 -2.58
N SER A 23 -2.06 2.67 -1.33
CA SER A 23 -2.50 4.00 -0.88
C SER A 23 -1.36 4.99 -0.58
N TYR A 24 -0.14 4.48 -0.39
CA TYR A 24 1.03 5.24 0.08
C TYR A 24 0.83 5.91 1.46
N LEU A 25 -0.16 5.46 2.25
CA LEU A 25 -0.36 5.95 3.60
C LEU A 25 0.61 5.28 4.59
N PRO A 26 1.13 6.02 5.59
CA PRO A 26 1.93 5.44 6.65
C PRO A 26 1.10 4.42 7.43
N GLN A 27 1.75 3.39 7.98
CA GLN A 27 1.06 2.28 8.65
C GLN A 27 0.11 2.74 9.77
N GLY A 28 0.47 3.80 10.51
CA GLY A 28 -0.38 4.39 11.56
C GLY A 28 -1.64 5.10 11.05
N SER A 29 -1.80 5.29 9.74
CA SER A 29 -2.93 6.00 9.13
C SER A 29 -3.73 5.13 8.16
N GLN A 30 -3.65 3.80 8.30
CA GLN A 30 -4.37 2.85 7.44
C GLN A 30 -5.76 2.45 7.97
N GLY A 31 -6.19 2.99 9.11
CA GLY A 31 -7.56 2.82 9.61
C GLY A 31 -8.57 3.61 8.78
N LEU A 32 -9.82 3.12 8.69
CA LEU A 32 -10.86 3.69 7.84
C LEU A 32 -11.07 5.20 8.06
N LYS A 33 -11.03 5.66 9.31
CA LYS A 33 -11.12 7.09 9.65
C LYS A 33 -10.01 7.92 9.00
N ALA A 34 -8.76 7.53 9.22
CA ALA A 34 -7.61 8.24 8.68
C ALA A 34 -7.62 8.19 7.15
N VAL A 35 -7.92 7.03 6.56
CA VAL A 35 -8.04 6.85 5.11
C VAL A 35 -9.12 7.77 4.54
N THR A 36 -10.29 7.85 5.17
CA THR A 36 -11.39 8.74 4.77
C THR A 36 -10.97 10.20 4.82
N LYS A 37 -10.29 10.63 5.88
CA LYS A 37 -9.75 11.98 5.99
C LYS A 37 -8.75 12.30 4.88
N TYR A 38 -7.76 11.43 4.66
CA TYR A 38 -6.68 11.66 3.70
C TYR A 38 -7.11 11.50 2.24
N LYS A 39 -8.01 10.58 1.93
CA LYS A 39 -8.42 10.26 0.56
C LYS A 39 -9.76 10.91 0.17
N LEU A 40 -10.73 10.95 1.07
CA LEU A 40 -12.07 11.50 0.76
C LEU A 40 -12.26 12.94 1.21
N GLY A 41 -11.38 13.48 2.07
CA GLY A 41 -11.34 14.91 2.40
C GLY A 41 -12.38 15.37 3.41
N TYR A 42 -12.96 14.46 4.20
CA TYR A 42 -13.88 14.78 5.29
C TYR A 42 -13.59 13.92 6.53
N ASP A 43 -14.03 14.39 7.69
CA ASP A 43 -13.93 13.65 8.95
C ASP A 43 -15.20 12.80 9.16
N PRO A 44 -15.10 11.46 9.16
CA PRO A 44 -16.26 10.59 9.39
C PRO A 44 -16.68 10.59 10.87
N VAL A 45 -17.91 10.10 11.14
CA VAL A 45 -18.39 9.89 12.51
C VAL A 45 -17.51 8.85 13.20
N GLU A 46 -17.16 9.11 14.46
CA GLU A 46 -16.32 8.21 15.26
C GLU A 46 -17.04 7.79 16.54
N VAL A 47 -16.85 6.51 16.88
CA VAL A 47 -17.35 5.91 18.11
C VAL A 47 -16.24 5.03 18.67
N ASP A 48 -15.92 5.20 19.95
CA ASP A 48 -14.99 4.30 20.62
C ASP A 48 -15.57 2.88 20.66
N PRO A 49 -14.81 1.85 20.26
CA PRO A 49 -15.32 0.47 20.22
C PRO A 49 -15.94 -0.01 21.54
N GLU A 50 -15.38 0.43 22.68
CA GLU A 50 -15.85 0.10 24.03
C GLU A 50 -17.26 0.66 24.33
N ASP A 51 -17.65 1.75 23.65
CA ASP A 51 -18.93 2.41 23.85
C ASP A 51 -20.02 1.87 22.91
N MET A 52 -19.67 1.13 21.86
CA MET A 52 -20.60 0.69 20.82
C MET A 52 -21.79 -0.10 21.38
N VAL A 53 -21.54 -1.04 22.30
CA VAL A 53 -22.60 -1.89 22.88
C VAL A 53 -23.54 -1.06 23.76
N ARG A 54 -22.98 -0.17 24.58
CA ARG A 54 -23.77 0.73 25.44
C ARG A 54 -24.62 1.67 24.58
N PHE A 55 -24.02 2.28 23.56
CA PHE A 55 -24.73 3.20 22.65
C PHE A 55 -25.77 2.50 21.77
N ALA A 56 -25.64 1.20 21.51
CA ALA A 56 -26.71 0.46 20.83
C ALA A 56 -28.03 0.48 21.62
N MET A 57 -27.96 0.45 22.96
CA MET A 57 -29.14 0.54 23.83
C MET A 57 -29.56 1.98 24.11
N GLU A 58 -28.59 2.84 24.45
CA GLU A 58 -28.87 4.20 24.92
C GLU A 58 -29.09 5.20 23.78
N LYS A 59 -28.40 5.04 22.64
CA LYS A 59 -28.34 5.99 21.52
C LYS A 59 -28.38 5.28 20.16
N PRO A 60 -29.41 4.47 19.86
CA PRO A 60 -29.47 3.66 18.64
C PRO A 60 -29.42 4.50 17.35
N ALA A 61 -30.02 5.70 17.35
CA ALA A 61 -29.97 6.60 16.20
C ALA A 61 -28.54 7.08 15.88
N TYR A 62 -27.72 7.34 16.91
CA TYR A 62 -26.32 7.72 16.74
C TYR A 62 -25.49 6.54 16.21
N MET A 63 -25.72 5.33 16.73
CA MET A 63 -25.08 4.12 16.21
C MET A 63 -25.46 3.82 14.76
N ALA A 64 -26.71 4.08 14.37
CA ALA A 64 -27.14 3.96 12.99
C ALA A 64 -26.42 4.96 12.07
N GLN A 65 -26.24 6.21 12.50
CA GLN A 65 -25.47 7.21 11.76
C GLN A 65 -24.00 6.79 11.59
N TYR A 66 -23.36 6.29 12.65
CA TYR A 66 -22.01 5.74 12.59
C TYR A 66 -21.91 4.58 11.59
N SER A 67 -22.83 3.62 11.65
CA SER A 67 -22.87 2.49 10.71
C SER A 67 -23.03 2.95 9.25
N VAL A 68 -23.89 3.93 8.98
CA VAL A 68 -24.07 4.49 7.63
C VAL A 68 -22.82 5.26 7.18
N SER A 69 -22.17 6.00 8.09
CA SER A 69 -20.92 6.73 7.81
C SER A 69 -19.83 5.78 7.30
N ASP A 70 -19.61 4.64 7.97
CA ASP A 70 -18.60 3.66 7.55
C ASP A 70 -18.93 3.01 6.19
N ALA A 71 -20.22 2.75 5.93
CA ALA A 71 -20.65 2.21 4.63
C ALA A 71 -20.45 3.22 3.50
N VAL A 72 -20.80 4.49 3.72
CA VAL A 72 -20.62 5.58 2.76
C VAL A 72 -19.14 5.85 2.48
N ALA A 73 -18.32 5.91 3.54
CA ALA A 73 -16.87 6.03 3.41
C ALA A 73 -16.29 4.87 2.60
N THR A 74 -16.67 3.64 2.91
CA THR A 74 -16.19 2.44 2.21
C THR A 74 -16.60 2.44 0.73
N PHE A 75 -17.87 2.76 0.43
CA PHE A 75 -18.38 2.80 -0.94
C PHE A 75 -17.65 3.86 -1.79
N TYR A 76 -17.51 5.08 -1.28
CA TYR A 76 -16.83 6.14 -2.04
C TYR A 76 -15.32 5.96 -2.13
N LEU A 77 -14.68 5.36 -1.11
CA LEU A 77 -13.28 4.95 -1.20
C LEU A 77 -13.10 3.93 -2.33
N TYR A 78 -13.98 2.92 -2.38
CA TYR A 78 -14.00 1.94 -3.43
C TYR A 78 -14.20 2.57 -4.81
N GLU A 79 -15.27 3.35 -4.99
CA GLU A 79 -15.65 3.93 -6.27
C GLU A 79 -14.56 4.85 -6.83
N LYS A 80 -14.04 5.76 -5.98
CA LYS A 80 -13.09 6.80 -6.42
C LYS A 80 -11.67 6.29 -6.60
N TYR A 81 -11.22 5.34 -5.76
CA TYR A 81 -9.81 4.95 -5.72
C TYR A 81 -9.55 3.50 -6.13
N VAL A 82 -10.42 2.57 -5.76
CA VAL A 82 -10.14 1.12 -5.91
C VAL A 82 -10.69 0.58 -7.24
N HIS A 83 -11.92 0.94 -7.61
CA HIS A 83 -12.65 0.35 -8.72
C HIS A 83 -11.87 0.48 -10.04
N MET A 84 -11.73 1.71 -10.54
CA MET A 84 -11.06 1.95 -11.82
C MET A 84 -9.59 1.50 -11.77
N PHE A 85 -8.92 1.63 -10.63
CA PHE A 85 -7.53 1.20 -10.49
C PHE A 85 -7.35 -0.31 -10.68
N ILE A 86 -8.09 -1.13 -9.94
CA ILE A 86 -7.97 -2.59 -10.00
C ILE A 86 -8.47 -3.14 -11.34
N PHE A 87 -9.60 -2.65 -11.84
CA PHE A 87 -10.12 -3.12 -13.12
C PHE A 87 -9.22 -2.69 -14.29
N SER A 88 -8.63 -1.49 -14.25
CA SER A 88 -7.65 -1.07 -15.27
C SER A 88 -6.40 -1.94 -15.23
N LEU A 89 -5.87 -2.26 -14.04
CA LEU A 89 -4.74 -3.17 -13.91
C LEU A 89 -5.05 -4.58 -14.43
N ALA A 90 -6.26 -5.07 -14.19
CA ALA A 90 -6.72 -6.37 -14.68
C ALA A 90 -6.86 -6.43 -16.23
N THR A 91 -6.82 -5.30 -16.94
CA THR A 91 -6.80 -5.30 -18.42
C THR A 91 -5.45 -5.72 -18.99
N ILE A 92 -4.35 -5.48 -18.27
CA ILE A 92 -2.98 -5.76 -18.72
C ILE A 92 -2.35 -6.93 -17.97
N ILE A 93 -2.72 -7.15 -16.70
CA ILE A 93 -2.26 -8.27 -15.90
C ILE A 93 -3.22 -9.43 -16.15
N PRO A 94 -2.75 -10.62 -16.62
CA PRO A 94 -3.61 -11.76 -16.90
C PRO A 94 -3.99 -12.49 -15.59
N MET A 95 -4.70 -11.78 -14.71
CA MET A 95 -5.19 -12.24 -13.42
C MET A 95 -6.58 -11.69 -13.15
N ASN A 96 -7.33 -12.41 -12.32
CA ASN A 96 -8.65 -11.97 -11.86
C ASN A 96 -8.51 -10.68 -11.04
N PRO A 97 -9.49 -9.76 -11.05
CA PRO A 97 -9.44 -8.53 -10.24
C PRO A 97 -9.21 -8.78 -8.75
N GLU A 98 -9.75 -9.88 -8.20
CA GLU A 98 -9.49 -10.30 -6.82
C GLU A 98 -8.02 -10.60 -6.53
N ASP A 99 -7.33 -11.23 -7.47
CA ASP A 99 -5.91 -11.58 -7.35
C ASP A 99 -5.03 -10.36 -7.62
N VAL A 100 -5.42 -9.51 -8.58
CA VAL A 100 -4.77 -8.21 -8.83
C VAL A 100 -4.82 -7.32 -7.60
N LEU A 101 -5.87 -7.38 -6.78
CA LEU A 101 -5.96 -6.63 -5.52
C LEU A 101 -5.12 -7.23 -4.39
N ARG A 102 -5.03 -8.57 -4.30
CA ARG A 102 -4.46 -9.27 -3.13
C ARG A 102 -3.00 -9.66 -3.27
N LYS A 103 -2.54 -9.96 -4.49
CA LYS A 103 -1.16 -10.39 -4.72
C LYS A 103 -0.18 -9.23 -4.51
N GLY A 104 1.03 -9.54 -4.06
CA GLY A 104 2.09 -8.55 -3.95
C GLY A 104 2.46 -7.97 -5.33
N SER A 105 2.89 -6.71 -5.35
CA SER A 105 3.31 -6.03 -6.59
C SER A 105 4.41 -6.81 -7.34
N GLY A 106 5.31 -7.50 -6.64
CA GLY A 106 6.31 -8.37 -7.26
C GLY A 106 5.71 -9.50 -8.10
N THR A 107 4.63 -10.14 -7.64
CA THR A 107 3.92 -11.17 -8.42
C THR A 107 3.18 -10.58 -9.61
N LEU A 108 2.64 -9.36 -9.48
CA LEU A 108 2.04 -8.64 -10.61
C LEU A 108 3.09 -8.37 -11.70
N CYS A 109 4.29 -7.92 -11.31
CA CYS A 109 5.42 -7.71 -12.21
C CYS A 109 5.89 -9.03 -12.86
N GLU A 110 6.02 -10.12 -12.09
CA GLU A 110 6.37 -11.46 -12.61
C GLU A 110 5.41 -11.87 -13.73
N THR A 111 4.11 -11.68 -13.51
CA THR A 111 3.08 -12.06 -14.48
C THR A 111 3.18 -11.24 -15.76
N LEU A 112 3.42 -9.93 -15.66
CA LEU A 112 3.64 -9.07 -16.83
C LEU A 112 4.89 -9.50 -17.62
N LEU A 113 5.97 -9.87 -16.93
CA LEU A 113 7.19 -10.38 -17.56
C LEU A 113 6.95 -11.72 -18.28
N MET A 114 6.15 -12.62 -17.69
CA MET A 114 5.80 -13.89 -18.32
C MET A 114 5.01 -13.71 -19.62
N VAL A 115 4.10 -12.73 -19.68
CA VAL A 115 3.38 -12.38 -20.92
C VAL A 115 4.36 -11.92 -22.00
N GLN A 116 5.28 -11.02 -21.66
CA GLN A 116 6.27 -10.50 -22.61
C GLN A 116 7.26 -11.58 -23.08
N ALA A 117 7.71 -12.46 -22.17
CA ALA A 117 8.58 -13.57 -22.50
C ALA A 117 7.90 -14.54 -23.48
N THR A 118 6.63 -14.88 -23.22
CA THR A 118 5.84 -15.76 -24.08
C THR A 118 5.65 -15.16 -25.48
N GLN A 119 5.34 -13.86 -25.58
CA GLN A 119 5.19 -13.15 -26.86
C GLN A 119 6.49 -13.13 -27.68
N LYS A 120 7.66 -13.14 -27.01
CA LYS A 120 8.98 -13.17 -27.65
C LYS A 120 9.56 -14.56 -27.80
N ALA A 121 8.78 -15.62 -27.53
CA ALA A 121 9.23 -17.01 -27.52
C ALA A 121 10.46 -17.27 -26.63
N ILE A 122 10.56 -16.54 -25.51
CA ILE A 122 11.59 -16.72 -24.49
C ILE A 122 11.05 -17.69 -23.43
N ILE A 123 11.80 -18.76 -23.15
CA ILE A 123 11.44 -19.73 -22.11
C ILE A 123 11.54 -19.06 -20.74
N CYS A 124 10.44 -19.10 -19.97
CA CYS A 124 10.44 -18.62 -18.59
C CYS A 124 11.32 -19.51 -17.71
N PRO A 125 12.28 -18.95 -16.95
CA PRO A 125 13.09 -19.72 -16.02
C PRO A 125 12.23 -20.26 -14.87
N ASN A 126 12.71 -21.33 -14.24
CA ASN A 126 12.12 -21.84 -13.01
C ASN A 126 12.30 -20.83 -11.87
N LYS A 127 11.45 -20.93 -10.84
CA LYS A 127 11.58 -20.12 -9.63
C LYS A 127 12.93 -20.33 -8.98
N GLN A 128 13.51 -19.24 -8.50
CA GLN A 128 14.77 -19.26 -7.77
C GLN A 128 14.61 -20.05 -6.46
N VAL A 129 15.53 -20.99 -6.24
CA VAL A 129 15.62 -21.77 -5.00
C VAL A 129 16.94 -21.40 -4.35
N GLU A 130 16.86 -20.75 -3.18
CA GLU A 130 18.06 -20.39 -2.43
C GLU A 130 18.74 -21.64 -1.85
N PRO A 131 20.07 -21.77 -1.98
CA PRO A 131 20.81 -22.87 -1.37
C PRO A 131 20.73 -22.77 0.17
N HIS A 132 20.70 -23.92 0.84
CA HIS A 132 20.57 -23.99 2.31
C HIS A 132 21.72 -23.32 3.07
N ALA A 133 22.91 -23.29 2.50
CA ALA A 133 24.07 -22.65 3.09
C ALA A 133 24.95 -22.04 1.99
N LYS A 134 25.39 -20.80 2.20
CA LYS A 134 26.39 -20.11 1.39
C LYS A 134 27.59 -19.79 2.25
N PHE A 135 28.79 -19.95 1.70
CA PHE A 135 30.04 -19.65 2.40
C PHE A 135 30.81 -18.58 1.64
N HIS A 136 31.41 -17.65 2.36
CA HIS A 136 32.33 -16.66 1.81
C HIS A 136 33.58 -16.60 2.69
N ASN A 137 34.76 -16.77 2.08
CA ASN A 137 36.06 -16.82 2.77
C ASN A 137 36.07 -17.77 3.98
N GLY A 138 35.47 -18.96 3.84
CA GLY A 138 35.42 -19.98 4.90
C GLY A 138 34.40 -19.70 6.02
N HIS A 139 33.64 -18.60 5.95
CA HIS A 139 32.61 -18.25 6.92
C HIS A 139 31.22 -18.48 6.34
N LEU A 140 30.31 -19.01 7.16
CA LEU A 140 28.90 -19.16 6.79
C LEU A 140 28.25 -17.78 6.68
N ILE A 141 27.58 -17.52 5.57
CA ILE A 141 26.84 -16.28 5.35
C ILE A 141 25.46 -16.42 5.98
N ALA A 142 25.15 -15.56 6.96
CA ALA A 142 23.82 -15.51 7.57
C ALA A 142 22.78 -14.82 6.65
N SER A 143 23.17 -13.74 5.98
CA SER A 143 22.35 -13.03 4.99
C SER A 143 23.25 -12.40 3.94
N GLU A 144 22.84 -12.52 2.68
CA GLU A 144 23.50 -11.90 1.53
C GLU A 144 22.60 -10.78 1.01
N THR A 145 23.14 -9.57 0.89
CA THR A 145 22.42 -8.40 0.38
C THR A 145 23.40 -7.43 -0.28
N TYR A 146 22.86 -6.42 -0.97
CA TYR A 146 23.62 -5.35 -1.61
C TYR A 146 23.52 -4.05 -0.79
N ILE A 147 24.43 -3.10 -1.06
CA ILE A 147 24.38 -1.77 -0.45
C ILE A 147 23.12 -1.05 -0.94
N GLY A 148 22.22 -0.73 -0.01
CA GLY A 148 20.97 -0.04 -0.29
C GLY A 148 21.13 1.46 -0.57
N GLY A 149 20.03 2.21 -0.45
CA GLY A 149 20.04 3.66 -0.62
C GLY A 149 20.86 4.37 0.46
N LYS A 150 21.66 5.36 0.06
CA LYS A 150 22.38 6.26 0.97
C LYS A 150 21.40 7.27 1.56
N VAL A 151 21.34 7.39 2.88
CA VAL A 151 20.50 8.38 3.59
C VAL A 151 21.40 9.25 4.43
N GLU A 152 21.33 10.57 4.23
CA GLU A 152 22.12 11.56 4.96
C GLU A 152 21.23 12.70 5.45
N CYS A 153 21.46 13.12 6.70
CA CYS A 153 20.87 14.32 7.28
C CYS A 153 22.04 15.27 7.59
N LEU A 154 22.31 16.19 6.67
CA LEU A 154 23.47 17.09 6.76
C LEU A 154 23.27 18.17 7.82
N GLU A 155 22.05 18.69 7.89
CA GLU A 155 21.68 19.74 8.84
C GLU A 155 20.27 19.51 9.36
N THR A 156 20.02 19.99 10.58
CA THR A 156 18.72 19.96 11.25
C THR A 156 18.36 21.35 11.72
N GLY A 157 17.12 21.78 11.49
CA GLY A 157 16.69 23.10 11.92
C GLY A 157 15.40 23.53 11.24
N VAL A 158 15.01 24.78 11.49
CA VAL A 158 13.86 25.42 10.86
C VAL A 158 14.36 26.26 9.68
N TYR A 159 14.07 25.79 8.47
CA TYR A 159 14.37 26.50 7.24
C TYR A 159 13.07 27.08 6.67
N ARG A 160 13.04 28.40 6.46
CA ARG A 160 11.88 29.19 6.03
C ARG A 160 12.33 30.26 5.06
N SER A 161 11.48 30.58 4.10
CA SER A 161 11.79 31.60 3.09
C SER A 161 11.92 33.02 3.63
N ASP A 162 11.40 33.29 4.83
CA ASP A 162 11.39 34.63 5.46
C ASP A 162 12.51 34.83 6.49
N VAL A 163 13.49 33.92 6.54
CA VAL A 163 14.67 34.02 7.41
C VAL A 163 15.92 34.07 6.54
N GLU A 164 16.84 34.96 6.85
CA GLU A 164 18.12 35.05 6.14
C GLU A 164 19.07 33.92 6.56
N TYR A 165 19.81 33.36 5.60
CA TYR A 165 20.78 32.29 5.80
C TYR A 165 22.16 32.71 5.32
N LYS A 166 23.19 32.19 6.01
CA LYS A 166 24.57 32.33 5.56
C LYS A 166 24.92 31.14 4.67
N PHE A 167 25.35 31.43 3.46
CA PHE A 167 25.89 30.43 2.54
C PHE A 167 27.39 30.62 2.44
N ASP A 168 28.15 29.56 2.70
CA ASP A 168 29.56 29.50 2.33
C ASP A 168 29.65 28.84 0.96
N VAL A 169 30.13 29.59 -0.03
CA VAL A 169 29.96 29.26 -1.43
C VAL A 169 31.32 29.14 -2.10
N THR A 170 31.61 28.01 -2.72
CA THR A 170 32.93 27.74 -3.32
C THR A 170 33.04 28.35 -4.72
N PRO A 171 33.89 29.38 -4.96
CA PRO A 171 33.94 30.08 -6.26
C PRO A 171 34.32 29.20 -7.46
N SER A 172 35.10 28.13 -7.23
CA SER A 172 35.50 27.18 -8.27
C SER A 172 34.35 26.33 -8.81
N ALA A 173 33.20 26.27 -8.13
CA ALA A 173 32.02 25.56 -8.61
C ALA A 173 31.16 26.39 -9.59
N PHE A 174 31.46 27.68 -9.79
CA PHE A 174 30.69 28.60 -10.67
C PHE A 174 31.35 28.89 -12.02
N GLN A 175 32.49 28.27 -12.32
CA GLN A 175 33.20 28.46 -13.59
C GLN A 175 32.59 27.64 -14.73
#